data_AF-A0A378WQX1-F1
#
_entry.id   AF-A0A378WQX1-F1
#
_cell.length_a   1.000
_cell.length_b   1.000
_cell.length_c   1.000
_cell.angle_alpha   90.00
_cell.angle_beta   90.00
_cell.angle_gamma   90.00
#
_symmetry.space_group_name_H-M   'P 1'
#
loop_
_entity.id
_entity.type
_entity.pdbx_description
1 polymer ?
#
loop_
_entity_poly.entity_id
_entity_poly.type
_entity_poly.pdbx_seq_one_letter_code
_entity_poly.pdbx_strand_id
1 'polypeptide(L)' 'MSYEQSGMHRPKGRISVADIAAQPGGIEALQRRVHELRSSGIDFAANAIEQEMAAFNLR' A
#
# COMPACT_ATOMS: atom_id res chain seq x y z
N MET A 1 -4.01 -3.59 21.92
CA MET A 1 -3.31 -2.48 21.25
C MET A 1 -4.13 -2.13 20.03
N SER A 2 -5.03 -1.16 20.19
CA SER A 2 -5.92 -0.67 19.12
C SER A 2 -5.15 0.41 18.38
N TYR A 3 -4.78 0.16 17.13
CA TYR A 3 -4.10 1.16 16.29
C TYR A 3 -5.13 2.17 15.79
N GLU A 4 -5.54 3.07 16.67
CA GLU A 4 -6.20 4.30 16.28
C GLU A 4 -5.15 5.24 15.67
N GLN A 5 -4.82 5.03 14.40
CA GLN A 5 -4.21 6.10 13.62
C GLN A 5 -5.31 7.04 13.14
N SER A 6 -5.71 7.88 14.10
CA SER A 6 -6.37 9.16 13.91
C SER A 6 -5.93 9.83 12.61
N GLY A 7 -6.92 10.11 11.77
CA GLY A 7 -6.74 10.95 10.60
C GLY A 7 -6.24 12.32 11.02
N MET A 8 -4.98 12.61 10.72
CA MET A 8 -4.43 13.96 10.78
C MET A 8 -3.47 14.17 9.61
N HIS A 9 -3.98 14.91 8.61
CA HIS A 9 -3.19 15.65 7.61
C HIS A 9 -2.36 14.84 6.58
N ARG A 10 -3.02 14.16 5.64
CA ARG A 10 -2.39 13.88 4.34
C ARG A 10 -2.58 15.10 3.42
N PRO A 11 -1.53 15.57 2.72
CA PRO A 11 -1.69 16.56 1.66
C PRO A 11 -2.70 16.02 0.64
N LYS A 12 -3.67 16.86 0.25
CA LYS A 12 -4.90 16.60 -0.54
C LYS A 12 -4.76 15.83 -1.88
N GLY A 13 -3.60 15.25 -2.20
CA GLY A 13 -3.36 14.49 -3.42
C GLY A 13 -2.47 13.24 -3.27
N ARG A 14 -2.11 12.80 -2.05
CA ARG A 14 -1.31 11.56 -1.87
C ARG A 14 -2.20 10.41 -1.41
N ILE A 15 -2.62 9.59 -2.36
CA ILE A 15 -3.28 8.30 -2.11
C ILE A 15 -2.24 7.36 -1.49
N SER A 16 -2.54 6.79 -0.32
CA SER A 16 -1.64 5.82 0.33
C SER A 16 -2.07 4.39 0.08
N VAL A 17 -1.20 3.43 0.39
CA VAL A 17 -1.48 1.99 0.22
C VAL A 17 -2.76 1.57 0.92
N ALA A 18 -3.01 2.06 2.14
CA ALA A 18 -4.26 1.82 2.87
C ALA A 18 -5.50 2.36 2.14
N ASP A 19 -5.41 3.54 1.53
CA ASP A 19 -6.51 4.15 0.77
C ASP A 19 -6.79 3.39 -0.54
N ILE A 20 -5.75 2.81 -1.16
CA ILE A 20 -5.89 1.94 -2.33
C ILE A 20 -6.54 0.63 -1.90
N ALA A 21 -6.03 0.00 -0.84
CA ALA A 21 -6.54 -1.26 -0.31
C ALA A 21 -7.99 -1.22 0.18
N ALA A 22 -8.47 -0.06 0.65
CA ALA A 22 -9.85 0.14 1.05
C ALA A 22 -10.84 0.13 -0.13
N GLN A 23 -10.35 0.26 -1.38
CA GLN A 23 -11.18 0.17 -2.58
C GLN A 23 -11.39 -1.28 -3.00
N PRO A 24 -12.57 -1.62 -3.58
CA PRO A 24 -12.79 -2.95 -4.13
C PRO A 24 -11.77 -3.25 -5.23
N GLY A 25 -11.05 -4.37 -5.10
CA GLY A 25 -9.97 -4.75 -6.01
C GLY A 25 -8.63 -4.03 -5.79
N GLY A 26 -8.53 -3.21 -4.73
CA GLY A 26 -7.34 -2.42 -4.43
C GLY A 26 -6.13 -3.26 -4.02
N ILE A 27 -6.36 -4.35 -3.29
CA ILE A 27 -5.30 -5.31 -2.92
C ILE A 27 -4.72 -5.97 -4.17
N GLU A 28 -5.57 -6.45 -5.08
CA GLU A 28 -5.14 -7.05 -6.33
C GLU A 28 -4.37 -6.06 -7.21
N ALA A 29 -4.80 -4.79 -7.24
CA ALA A 29 -4.08 -3.73 -7.95
C ALA A 29 -2.68 -3.48 -7.35
N LEU A 30 -2.56 -3.46 -6.03
CA LEU A 30 -1.27 -3.33 -5.34
C LEU A 30 -0.36 -4.53 -5.59
N GLN A 31 -0.90 -5.76 -5.51
CA GLN A 31 -0.16 -6.99 -5.80
C GLN A 31 0.34 -7.02 -7.25
N ARG A 32 -0.50 -6.62 -8.21
CA ARG A 32 -0.10 -6.49 -9.62
C ARG A 32 1.04 -5.48 -9.75
N ARG A 33 0.95 -4.34 -9.08
CA ARG A 33 1.99 -3.30 -9.13
C ARG A 33 3.31 -3.78 -8.54
N VAL A 34 3.28 -4.50 -7.41
CA VAL A 34 4.47 -5.13 -6.82
C VAL A 34 5.11 -6.09 -7.80
N HIS A 35 4.31 -6.92 -8.47
CA HIS A 35 4.80 -7.85 -9.49
C HIS A 35 5.46 -7.13 -10.67
N GLU A 36 4.84 -6.07 -11.18
CA GLU A 36 5.42 -5.24 -12.26
C GLU A 36 6.75 -4.61 -11.85
N LEU A 37 6.84 -4.09 -10.63
CA LEU A 37 8.05 -3.47 -10.10
C LEU A 37 9.19 -4.48 -9.96
N ARG A 38 8.92 -5.69 -9.44
CA ARG A 38 9.91 -6.77 -9.39
C ARG A 38 10.36 -7.22 -10.78
N SER A 39 9.43 -7.36 -11.72
CA SER A 39 9.75 -7.69 -13.11
C SER A 39 10.63 -6.61 -13.76
N SER A 40 10.46 -5.36 -13.35
CA SER A 40 11.27 -4.22 -13.79
C SER A 40 12.58 -4.04 -13.01
N GLY A 41 12.88 -4.92 -12.03
CA GLY A 41 14.06 -4.84 -11.18
C GLY A 41 14.06 -3.68 -10.17
N ILE A 42 12.88 -3.11 -9.88
CA ILE A 42 12.71 -2.02 -8.91
C ILE A 42 12.27 -2.60 -7.56
N ASP A 43 13.15 -3.39 -6.95
CA ASP A 43 12.85 -4.11 -5.71
C ASP A 43 12.58 -3.19 -4.53
N PHE A 44 13.23 -2.02 -4.48
CA PHE A 44 13.01 -1.03 -3.42
C PHE A 44 11.54 -0.56 -3.36
N ALA A 45 10.95 -0.22 -4.52
CA ALA A 45 9.57 0.23 -4.56
C ALA A 45 8.58 -0.91 -4.31
N ALA A 46 8.87 -2.12 -4.81
CA ALA A 46 8.07 -3.31 -4.53
C ALA A 46 8.03 -3.61 -3.02
N ASN A 47 9.20 -3.63 -2.38
CA ASN A 47 9.34 -3.93 -0.97
C ASN A 47 8.71 -2.86 -0.07
N ALA A 48 8.75 -1.58 -0.46
CA ALA A 48 8.07 -0.50 0.26
C ALA A 48 6.55 -0.71 0.30
N ILE A 49 5.94 -1.08 -0.84
CA ILE A 49 4.50 -1.36 -0.92
C ILE A 49 4.14 -2.60 -0.09
N GLU A 50 4.93 -3.68 -0.19
CA GLU A 50 4.72 -4.89 0.60
C GLU A 50 4.83 -4.64 2.11
N GLN A 51 5.79 -3.81 2.52
CA GLN A 51 5.98 -3.45 3.93
C GLN A 51 4.81 -2.61 4.45
N GLU A 52 4.30 -1.65 3.67
CA GLU A 52 3.09 -0.90 4.05
C GLU A 52 1.86 -1.81 4.11
N MET A 53 1.64 -2.69 3.11
CA MET A 53 0.53 -3.66 3.16
C MET A 53 0.60 -4.56 4.39
N ALA A 54 1.80 -5.05 4.72
CA ALA A 54 2.02 -5.88 5.91
C ALA A 54 1.76 -5.10 7.22
N ALA A 55 2.14 -3.81 7.28
CA ALA A 55 1.90 -2.97 8.45
C ALA A 55 0.40 -2.76 8.73
N PHE A 56 -0.41 -2.69 7.67
CA PHE A 56 -1.86 -2.57 7.77
C PHE A 56 -2.59 -3.92 7.87
N ASN A 57 -1.88 -5.06 7.94
CA ASN A 57 -2.44 -6.42 7.92
C ASN A 57 -3.35 -6.69 6.71
N LEU A 58 -3.03 -6.06 5.58
CA LEU A 58 -3.70 -6.21 4.30
C LEU A 58 -3.03 -7.39 3.59
N ARG A 59 -3.67 -8.56 3.60
CA ARG A 59 -3.19 -9.78 2.93
C ARG A 59 -4.30 -10.39 2.09
#